data_AF-A0A835AHY3-F1
#
_entry.id   AF-A0A835AHY3-F1
#
_cell.length_a   1.000
_cell.length_b   1.000
_cell.length_c   1.000
_cell.angle_alpha   90.00
_cell.angle_beta   90.00
_cell.angle_gamma   90.00
#
_symmetry.space_group_name_H-M   'P 1'
#
loop_
_entity.id
_entity.type
_entity.pdbx_description
1 polymer ?
#
loop_
_entity_poly.entity_id
_entity_poly.type
_entity_poly.pdbx_seq_one_letter_code
_entity_poly.pdbx_strand_id
1 'polypeptide(L)'
;MVAVGPALVAIAMVFVIRPVGGHKQARPSDKKSFMFVYTICLLLASYLAVVQLAQDFLHLSDNVINILTVILFGLLISPVTIPVALTITSKEDLLVEEDVLSEPLTGEASTSQEEEEGQPRSISSEVEEKSKDIDVLPPYERRNMRPHLGENFTMMQALVKADFWLIWISFWLGSGSGLTVMDNLGQMSQAVGFKDVHMFVSLTSIWNFLGRVGGGYFSEIIVRERGCPRHTALAIAQILIAAAHFLFAMAWPGTMYIATFLVGLGYGAHWAIVPAAVSELFGVKHFGAMYNFLALANPAGSLIFSGLITSTLYDYEADKQAHQHQAMALLSPRLHHTTGFLTDGSVKCEGAVCFFVSSLMMSVLCIVGAGLSLIVVHRTKRVYADLYRSVHT
;
A
#
# COMPACT_ATOMS: atom_id res chain seq x y z
N MET A 1 -22.48 -3.18 12.26
CA MET A 1 -22.46 -1.87 11.56
C MET A 1 -21.05 -1.52 11.07
N VAL A 2 -20.04 -1.45 11.95
CA VAL A 2 -18.65 -1.05 11.59
C VAL A 2 -17.98 -1.98 10.56
N ALA A 3 -18.18 -3.31 10.64
CA ALA A 3 -17.58 -4.25 9.69
C ALA A 3 -18.25 -4.30 8.31
N VAL A 4 -19.55 -3.96 8.23
CA VAL A 4 -20.36 -4.13 7.01
C VAL A 4 -20.55 -2.80 6.27
N GLY A 5 -20.46 -1.68 6.98
CA GLY A 5 -20.64 -0.33 6.44
C GLY A 5 -19.75 -0.02 5.22
N PRO A 6 -18.42 -0.22 5.29
CA PRO A 6 -17.53 0.06 4.16
C PRO A 6 -17.88 -0.76 2.89
N ALA A 7 -18.27 -2.03 3.07
CA ALA A 7 -18.66 -2.89 1.95
C ALA A 7 -19.98 -2.45 1.31
N LEU A 8 -20.97 -2.05 2.12
CA LEU A 8 -22.25 -1.54 1.62
C LEU A 8 -22.08 -0.23 0.83
N VAL A 9 -21.22 0.68 1.32
CA VAL A 9 -20.89 1.92 0.61
C VAL A 9 -20.18 1.62 -0.71
N ALA A 10 -19.23 0.68 -0.72
CA ALA A 10 -18.54 0.27 -1.94
C ALA A 10 -19.50 -0.32 -2.99
N ILE A 11 -20.40 -1.22 -2.57
CA ILE A 11 -21.43 -1.82 -3.45
C ILE A 11 -22.37 -0.75 -4.00
N ALA A 12 -22.81 0.21 -3.18
CA ALA A 12 -23.65 1.31 -3.62
C ALA A 12 -22.94 2.19 -4.68
N MET A 13 -21.63 2.40 -4.54
CA MET A 13 -20.83 3.20 -5.48
C MET A 13 -20.55 2.50 -6.82
N VAL A 14 -20.69 1.17 -6.91
CA VAL A 14 -20.52 0.43 -8.19
C VAL A 14 -21.45 0.96 -9.27
N PHE A 15 -22.66 1.40 -8.92
CA PHE A 15 -23.63 1.95 -9.88
C PHE A 15 -23.25 3.35 -10.40
N VAL A 16 -22.33 4.04 -9.72
CA VAL A 16 -21.86 5.39 -10.09
C VAL A 16 -20.60 5.31 -10.97
N ILE A 17 -19.81 4.25 -10.85
CA ILE A 17 -18.55 4.08 -11.58
C ILE A 17 -18.84 3.73 -13.04
N ARG A 18 -18.66 4.69 -13.95
CA ARG A 18 -18.67 4.44 -15.40
C ARG A 18 -17.28 4.06 -15.89
N PRO A 19 -17.13 3.02 -16.73
CA PRO A 19 -15.86 2.72 -17.37
C PRO A 19 -15.52 3.86 -18.34
N VAL A 20 -14.44 4.59 -18.05
CA VAL A 20 -13.92 5.60 -18.97
C VAL A 20 -13.18 4.86 -20.10
N GLY A 21 -13.67 4.98 -21.33
CA GLY A 21 -12.98 4.48 -22.51
C GLY A 21 -11.62 5.17 -22.63
N GLY A 22 -10.54 4.38 -22.65
CA GLY A 22 -9.18 4.91 -22.79
C GLY A 22 -9.05 5.68 -24.09
N HIS A 23 -8.95 7.01 -24.00
CA HIS A 23 -8.61 7.84 -25.14
C HIS A 23 -7.11 7.63 -25.42
N LYS A 24 -6.78 7.31 -26.67
CA LYS A 24 -5.43 6.89 -27.11
C LYS A 24 -4.37 8.02 -27.11
N GLN A 25 -4.66 9.18 -26.53
CA GLN A 25 -3.76 10.33 -26.53
C GLN A 25 -3.79 11.03 -25.17
N ALA A 26 -2.63 11.06 -24.51
CA ALA A 26 -2.41 11.84 -23.30
C ALA A 26 -2.61 13.32 -23.62
N ARG A 27 -3.61 13.96 -23.00
CA ARG A 27 -3.82 15.40 -23.16
C ARG A 27 -2.73 16.16 -22.40
N PRO A 28 -2.27 17.33 -22.87
CA PRO A 28 -1.32 18.16 -22.12
C PRO A 28 -1.84 18.57 -20.72
N SER A 29 -3.17 18.65 -20.57
CA SER A 29 -3.85 18.87 -19.29
C SER A 29 -3.66 17.73 -18.30
N ASP A 30 -3.40 16.50 -18.76
CA ASP A 30 -3.25 15.32 -17.89
C ASP A 30 -1.99 15.42 -17.03
N LYS A 31 -0.91 15.97 -17.58
CA LYS A 31 0.34 16.19 -16.83
C LYS A 31 0.15 17.25 -15.73
N LYS A 32 -0.55 18.35 -16.02
CA LYS A 32 -0.86 19.40 -15.03
C LYS A 32 -1.81 18.90 -13.95
N SER A 33 -2.88 18.20 -14.34
CA SER A 33 -3.83 17.58 -13.41
C SER A 33 -3.17 16.51 -12.54
N PHE A 34 -2.32 15.66 -13.13
CA PHE A 34 -1.56 14.65 -12.39
C PHE A 34 -0.60 15.29 -11.36
N MET A 35 0.18 16.30 -11.76
CA MET A 35 1.08 17.01 -10.85
C MET A 35 0.31 17.72 -9.74
N PHE A 36 -0.87 18.27 -10.04
CA PHE A 36 -1.74 18.92 -9.07
C PHE A 36 -2.30 17.92 -8.05
N VAL A 37 -2.87 16.80 -8.51
CA VAL A 37 -3.34 15.70 -7.65
C VAL A 37 -2.20 15.19 -6.77
N TYR A 38 -1.04 14.92 -7.37
CA TYR A 38 0.12 14.41 -6.64
C TYR A 38 0.61 15.38 -5.57
N THR A 39 0.65 16.69 -5.88
CA THR A 39 1.04 17.73 -4.93
C THR A 39 0.03 17.85 -3.79
N ILE A 40 -1.27 17.83 -4.08
CA ILE A 40 -2.32 17.82 -3.04
C ILE A 40 -2.23 16.57 -2.18
N CYS A 41 -2.02 15.40 -2.79
CA CYS A 41 -1.85 14.16 -2.05
C CYS A 41 -0.65 14.23 -1.12
N LEU A 42 0.48 14.80 -1.56
CA LEU A 42 1.68 15.01 -0.73
C LEU A 42 1.47 16.07 0.37
N LEU A 43 0.70 17.13 0.10
CA LEU A 43 0.35 18.15 1.09
C LEU A 43 -0.62 17.61 2.14
N LEU A 44 -1.64 16.86 1.74
CA LEU A 44 -2.57 16.19 2.65
C LEU A 44 -1.83 15.19 3.55
N ALA A 45 -0.93 14.44 2.92
CA ALA A 45 -0.01 13.51 3.56
C ALA A 45 0.89 14.16 4.62
N SER A 46 1.58 15.25 4.27
CA SER A 46 2.44 15.99 5.20
C SER A 46 1.62 16.68 6.29
N TYR A 47 0.45 17.21 5.96
CA TYR A 47 -0.50 17.80 6.90
C TYR A 47 -0.96 16.78 7.94
N LEU A 48 -1.39 15.59 7.50
CA LEU A 48 -1.80 14.50 8.37
C LEU A 48 -0.67 14.08 9.32
N ALA A 49 0.56 13.97 8.82
CA ALA A 49 1.71 13.63 9.64
C ALA A 49 2.01 14.71 10.70
N VAL A 50 1.94 16.00 10.33
CA VAL A 50 2.17 17.12 11.25
C VAL A 50 1.06 17.22 12.30
N VAL A 51 -0.21 17.04 11.91
CA VAL A 51 -1.34 17.06 12.85
C VAL A 51 -1.24 15.91 13.83
N GLN A 52 -0.92 14.70 13.37
CA GLN A 52 -0.71 13.54 14.25
C GLN A 52 0.42 13.81 15.24
N LEU A 53 1.57 14.29 14.76
CA LEU A 53 2.69 14.70 15.63
C LEU A 53 2.29 15.79 16.62
N ALA A 54 1.53 16.80 16.18
CA ALA A 54 1.13 17.91 17.03
C ALA A 54 0.12 17.47 18.10
N GLN A 55 -0.84 16.62 17.78
CA GLN A 55 -1.83 16.10 18.73
C GLN A 55 -1.20 15.21 19.81
N ASP A 56 -0.19 14.43 19.45
CA ASP A 56 0.43 13.47 20.37
C ASP A 56 1.53 14.08 21.24
N PHE A 57 2.29 15.06 20.73
CA PHE A 57 3.42 15.67 21.48
C PHE A 57 3.08 17.01 22.13
N LEU A 58 2.10 17.74 21.61
CA LEU A 58 1.61 18.98 22.20
C LEU A 58 0.20 18.66 22.71
N HIS A 59 -0.04 18.77 24.02
CA HIS A 59 -1.40 18.63 24.56
C HIS A 59 -2.27 19.79 24.06
N LEU A 60 -2.76 19.67 22.82
CA LEU A 60 -3.56 20.69 22.15
C LEU A 60 -4.95 20.76 22.78
N SER A 61 -5.52 21.97 22.82
CA SER A 61 -6.88 22.16 23.30
C SER A 61 -7.89 21.58 22.30
N ASP A 62 -9.04 21.13 22.81
CA ASP A 62 -10.12 20.53 22.02
C ASP A 62 -10.58 21.43 20.86
N ASN A 63 -10.52 22.76 21.05
CA ASN A 63 -10.85 23.74 20.02
C ASN A 63 -9.86 23.69 18.84
N VAL A 64 -8.56 23.54 19.12
CA VAL A 64 -7.53 23.41 18.09
C VAL A 64 -7.67 22.08 17.37
N ILE A 65 -7.95 20.99 18.09
CA ILE A 65 -8.20 19.67 17.51
C ILE A 65 -9.41 19.72 16.56
N ASN A 66 -10.50 20.37 16.95
CA ASN A 66 -11.68 20.55 16.11
C ASN A 66 -11.36 21.36 14.84
N ILE A 67 -10.62 22.46 14.95
CA ILE A 67 -10.21 23.27 13.78
C ILE A 67 -9.34 22.45 12.83
N LEU A 68 -8.33 21.73 13.34
CA LEU A 68 -7.47 20.87 12.52
C LEU A 68 -8.28 19.77 11.84
N THR A 69 -9.28 19.20 12.52
CA THR A 69 -10.17 18.19 11.96
C THR A 69 -11.03 18.76 10.82
N VAL A 70 -11.56 19.97 10.97
CA VAL A 70 -12.33 20.64 9.90
C VAL A 70 -11.46 20.92 8.68
N ILE A 71 -10.23 21.41 8.89
CA ILE A 71 -9.25 21.63 7.81
C ILE A 71 -8.92 20.31 7.11
N LEU A 72 -8.73 19.23 7.86
CA LEU A 72 -8.50 17.90 7.31
C LEU A 72 -9.63 17.48 6.37
N PHE A 73 -10.90 17.59 6.79
CA PHE A 73 -12.04 17.26 5.95
C PHE A 73 -12.07 18.09 4.66
N GLY A 74 -11.75 19.38 4.74
CA GLY A 74 -11.63 20.25 3.56
C GLY A 74 -10.56 19.75 2.57
N LEU A 75 -9.37 19.42 3.08
CA LEU A 75 -8.27 18.89 2.28
C LEU A 75 -8.59 17.50 1.68
N LEU A 76 -9.37 16.68 2.38
CA LEU A 76 -9.77 15.34 1.93
C LEU A 76 -10.80 15.39 0.78
N ILE A 77 -11.62 16.45 0.72
CA ILE A 77 -12.59 16.69 -0.36
C ILE A 77 -11.90 17.32 -1.59
N SER A 78 -10.77 18.00 -1.41
CA SER A 78 -10.06 18.70 -2.49
C SER A 78 -9.72 17.83 -3.72
N PRO A 79 -9.26 16.57 -3.61
CA PRO A 79 -9.02 15.72 -4.78
C PRO A 79 -10.28 15.38 -5.58
N VAL A 80 -11.47 15.44 -4.96
CA VAL A 80 -12.76 15.16 -5.60
C VAL A 80 -13.24 16.33 -6.46
N THR A 81 -12.78 17.55 -6.17
CA THR A 81 -13.17 18.73 -6.95
C THR A 81 -12.63 18.67 -8.38
N ILE A 82 -11.52 17.96 -8.61
CA ILE A 82 -10.88 17.84 -9.92
C ILE A 82 -11.73 16.98 -10.88
N PRO A 83 -12.14 15.73 -10.55
CA PRO A 83 -13.10 14.99 -11.36
C PRO A 83 -14.37 15.78 -11.64
N VAL A 84 -14.92 16.47 -10.63
CA VAL A 84 -16.16 17.24 -10.76
C VAL A 84 -15.98 18.41 -11.74
N ALA A 85 -14.92 19.19 -11.59
CA ALA A 85 -14.58 20.28 -12.50
C ALA A 85 -14.37 19.78 -13.93
N LEU A 86 -13.64 18.68 -14.12
CA LEU A 86 -13.43 18.08 -15.44
C LEU A 86 -14.72 17.58 -16.09
N THR A 87 -15.68 17.03 -15.32
CA THR A 87 -17.00 16.67 -15.86
C THR A 87 -17.85 17.89 -16.24
N ILE A 88 -17.72 19.00 -15.51
CA ILE A 88 -18.46 20.23 -15.81
C ILE A 88 -17.86 20.89 -17.06
N THR A 89 -16.54 21.06 -17.12
CA THR A 89 -15.85 21.63 -18.30
C THR A 89 -16.01 20.74 -19.53
N SER A 90 -15.94 19.42 -19.41
CA SER A 90 -16.20 18.52 -20.55
C SER A 90 -17.64 18.60 -21.05
N LYS A 91 -18.60 18.96 -20.19
CA LYS A 91 -19.99 19.18 -20.58
C LYS A 91 -20.16 20.53 -21.28
N GLU A 92 -19.39 21.55 -20.89
CA GLU A 92 -19.34 22.84 -21.59
C GLU A 92 -18.66 22.71 -22.96
N ASP A 93 -17.54 21.98 -23.08
CA ASP A 93 -16.86 21.74 -24.37
C ASP A 93 -17.78 21.02 -25.38
N LEU A 94 -18.57 20.04 -24.92
CA LEU A 94 -19.56 19.33 -25.77
C LEU A 94 -20.71 20.25 -26.22
N LEU A 95 -21.13 21.19 -25.39
CA LEU A 95 -22.18 22.17 -25.73
C LEU A 95 -21.66 23.24 -26.69
N VAL A 96 -20.37 23.59 -26.62
CA VAL A 96 -19.72 24.52 -27.55
C VAL A 96 -19.48 23.85 -28.92
N GLU A 97 -19.10 22.56 -28.95
CA GLU A 97 -18.89 21.84 -30.22
C GLU A 97 -20.22 21.60 -30.99
N GLU A 98 -21.34 21.46 -30.27
CA GLU A 98 -22.69 21.37 -30.86
C GLU A 98 -23.17 22.73 -31.45
N ASP A 99 -22.74 23.85 -30.86
CA ASP A 99 -23.06 25.21 -31.33
C ASP A 99 -22.20 25.61 -32.56
N VAL A 100 -20.93 25.16 -32.61
CA VAL A 100 -19.98 25.47 -33.69
C VAL A 100 -20.25 24.66 -34.98
N LEU A 101 -20.89 23.49 -34.89
CA LEU A 101 -21.22 22.67 -36.07
C LEU A 101 -22.37 23.26 -36.94
N SER A 102 -22.90 24.44 -36.57
CA SER A 102 -24.04 25.10 -37.21
C SER A 102 -23.67 26.18 -38.24
N GLU A 103 -22.38 26.45 -38.50
CA GLU A 103 -21.97 27.45 -39.51
C GLU A 103 -21.39 26.80 -40.80
N PRO A 104 -21.85 27.20 -42.01
CA PRO A 104 -21.44 26.56 -43.26
C PRO A 104 -20.09 27.09 -43.79
N LEU A 105 -19.29 26.13 -44.27
CA LEU A 105 -18.01 26.22 -44.98
C LEU A 105 -17.89 27.36 -46.00
N THR A 106 -16.76 28.09 -45.99
CA THR A 106 -16.12 28.64 -47.21
C THR A 106 -14.65 29.06 -46.96
N GLY A 107 -13.74 28.65 -47.86
CA GLY A 107 -12.52 29.42 -48.18
C GLY A 107 -11.17 28.80 -47.81
N GLU A 108 -10.35 28.53 -48.83
CA GLU A 108 -9.06 27.82 -48.81
C GLU A 108 -7.81 28.65 -48.43
N ALA A 109 -6.77 27.90 -48.03
CA ALA A 109 -5.34 27.97 -48.42
C ALA A 109 -4.29 28.88 -47.72
N SER A 110 -3.16 28.21 -47.40
CA SER A 110 -1.74 28.63 -47.29
C SER A 110 -1.29 29.46 -46.06
N THR A 111 -0.12 29.30 -45.43
CA THR A 111 1.11 28.48 -45.60
C THR A 111 2.03 28.67 -44.36
N SER A 112 2.74 27.58 -43.97
CA SER A 112 4.02 27.44 -43.21
C SER A 112 4.38 28.36 -42.02
N GLN A 113 4.84 27.75 -40.90
CA GLN A 113 6.28 27.69 -40.55
C GLN A 113 6.55 26.84 -39.30
N GLU A 114 7.74 26.26 -39.28
CA GLU A 114 8.35 25.35 -38.31
C GLU A 114 8.55 25.99 -36.92
N GLU A 115 8.48 25.18 -35.87
CA GLU A 115 9.43 25.23 -34.75
C GLU A 115 9.38 23.89 -33.98
N GLU A 116 10.44 23.09 -34.16
CA GLU A 116 10.79 21.97 -33.29
C GLU A 116 11.36 22.53 -31.99
N GLU A 117 10.85 22.09 -30.83
CA GLU A 117 11.68 22.00 -29.63
C GLU A 117 11.26 20.80 -28.76
N GLY A 118 12.27 20.06 -28.34
CA GLY A 118 12.18 18.69 -27.85
C GLY A 118 11.46 18.52 -26.51
N GLN A 119 10.69 17.44 -26.43
CA GLN A 119 10.08 16.95 -25.19
C GLN A 119 10.55 15.50 -24.95
N PRO A 120 10.91 15.10 -23.72
CA PRO A 120 11.39 13.74 -23.47
C PRO A 120 10.23 12.75 -23.66
N ARG A 121 10.41 11.78 -24.56
CA ARG A 121 9.47 10.67 -24.77
C ARG A 121 9.27 9.91 -23.45
N SER A 122 8.02 9.68 -23.08
CA SER A 122 7.68 8.90 -21.89
C SER A 122 7.75 7.40 -22.20
N ILE A 123 8.20 6.61 -21.23
CA ILE A 123 8.42 5.15 -21.35
C ILE A 123 7.18 4.41 -21.87
N SER A 124 5.97 4.94 -21.64
CA SER A 124 4.72 4.35 -22.11
C SER A 124 4.54 4.41 -23.64
N SER A 125 5.10 5.43 -24.31
CA SER A 125 4.93 5.58 -25.77
C SER A 125 5.87 4.68 -26.57
N GLU A 126 7.10 4.42 -26.09
CA GLU A 126 8.04 3.49 -26.74
C GLU A 126 7.57 2.03 -26.65
N VAL A 127 6.90 1.65 -25.55
CA VAL A 127 6.34 0.30 -25.37
C VAL A 127 5.16 0.06 -26.34
N GLU A 128 4.32 1.07 -26.61
CA GLU A 128 3.24 0.97 -27.60
C GLU A 128 3.75 0.95 -29.06
N GLU A 129 4.75 1.78 -29.38
CA GLU A 129 5.31 1.88 -30.74
C GLU A 129 6.00 0.57 -31.14
N LYS A 130 6.76 -0.04 -30.22
CA LYS A 130 7.37 -1.37 -30.41
C LYS A 130 6.33 -2.50 -30.54
N SER A 131 5.14 -2.35 -29.94
CA SER A 131 4.07 -3.36 -30.08
C SER A 131 3.46 -3.39 -31.49
N LYS A 132 3.42 -2.24 -32.18
CA LYS A 132 2.88 -2.14 -33.55
C LYS A 132 3.79 -2.79 -34.59
N ASP A 133 5.10 -2.71 -34.42
CA ASP A 133 6.07 -3.38 -35.31
C ASP A 133 6.06 -4.92 -35.18
N ILE A 134 5.66 -5.46 -34.02
CA ILE A 134 5.58 -6.91 -33.78
C ILE A 134 4.36 -7.54 -34.47
N ASP A 135 3.29 -6.77 -34.70
CA ASP A 135 2.08 -7.27 -35.36
C ASP A 135 2.28 -7.56 -36.86
N VAL A 136 3.39 -7.10 -37.44
CA VAL A 136 3.79 -7.33 -38.85
C VAL A 136 4.59 -8.64 -39.02
N LEU A 137 5.03 -9.28 -37.92
CA LEU A 137 5.85 -10.48 -37.98
C LEU A 137 5.05 -11.80 -38.09
N PRO A 138 5.60 -12.81 -38.80
CA PRO A 138 4.94 -14.08 -39.03
C PRO A 138 4.68 -14.89 -37.73
N PRO A 139 3.63 -15.72 -37.67
CA PRO A 139 3.15 -16.38 -36.44
C PRO A 139 4.17 -17.28 -35.71
N TYR A 140 5.21 -17.76 -36.42
CA TYR A 140 6.22 -18.65 -35.84
C TYR A 140 7.24 -17.90 -34.96
N GLU A 141 7.52 -16.62 -35.24
CA GLU A 141 8.39 -15.77 -34.41
C GLU A 141 7.66 -15.23 -33.18
N ARG A 142 6.35 -14.99 -33.30
CA ARG A 142 5.47 -14.61 -32.18
C ARG A 142 5.42 -15.66 -31.06
N ARG A 143 5.61 -16.94 -31.38
CA ARG A 143 5.56 -18.04 -30.41
C ARG A 143 6.80 -18.15 -29.51
N ASN A 144 7.93 -17.56 -29.95
CA ASN A 144 9.20 -17.58 -29.21
C ASN A 144 9.51 -16.26 -28.49
N MET A 145 8.76 -15.18 -28.74
CA MET A 145 8.85 -13.97 -27.93
C MET A 145 8.14 -14.20 -26.60
N ARG A 146 8.90 -14.20 -25.50
CA ARG A 146 8.31 -14.05 -24.16
C ARG A 146 7.56 -12.70 -24.16
N PRO A 147 6.33 -12.65 -23.61
CA PRO A 147 5.53 -11.44 -23.66
C PRO A 147 6.28 -10.27 -23.00
N HIS A 148 6.30 -9.13 -23.70
CA HIS A 148 7.01 -7.94 -23.26
C HIS A 148 6.34 -7.39 -21.98
N LEU A 149 7.15 -6.88 -21.04
CA LEU A 149 6.65 -6.27 -19.80
C LEU A 149 5.64 -5.17 -20.15
N GLY A 150 4.45 -5.19 -19.53
CA GLY A 150 3.41 -4.18 -19.79
C GLY A 150 2.45 -4.47 -20.95
N GLU A 151 2.55 -5.61 -21.66
CA GLU A 151 1.44 -6.07 -22.51
C GLU A 151 0.17 -6.22 -21.67
N ASN A 152 -0.97 -5.78 -22.20
CA ASN A 152 -2.24 -5.81 -21.50
C ASN A 152 -2.70 -7.26 -21.28
N PHE A 153 -2.22 -7.89 -20.20
CA PHE A 153 -2.64 -9.23 -19.83
C PHE A 153 -4.12 -9.21 -19.44
N THR A 154 -4.88 -10.15 -19.98
CA THR A 154 -6.22 -10.43 -19.44
C THR A 154 -6.08 -11.09 -18.08
N MET A 155 -6.97 -10.75 -17.13
CA MET A 155 -6.93 -11.23 -15.74
C MET A 155 -6.78 -12.76 -15.63
N MET A 156 -7.44 -13.52 -16.50
CA MET A 156 -7.32 -14.99 -16.55
C MET A 156 -5.93 -15.46 -17.00
N GLN A 157 -5.27 -14.76 -17.92
CA GLN A 157 -3.90 -15.08 -18.32
C GLN A 157 -2.88 -14.76 -17.22
N ALA A 158 -3.13 -13.72 -16.41
CA ALA A 158 -2.29 -13.39 -15.26
C ALA A 158 -2.41 -14.44 -14.13
N LEU A 159 -3.64 -14.86 -13.79
CA LEU A 159 -3.90 -15.83 -12.71
C LEU A 159 -3.40 -17.24 -13.01
N VAL A 160 -3.23 -17.62 -14.28
CA VAL A 160 -2.67 -18.92 -14.66
C VAL A 160 -1.13 -18.94 -14.53
N LYS A 161 -0.47 -17.78 -14.46
CA LYS A 161 0.99 -17.71 -14.35
C LYS A 161 1.47 -17.96 -12.93
N ALA A 162 2.46 -18.82 -12.79
CA ALA A 162 3.15 -19.08 -11.52
C ALA A 162 3.78 -17.82 -10.91
N ASP A 163 4.24 -16.88 -11.75
CA ASP A 163 4.87 -15.64 -11.28
C ASP A 163 3.88 -14.72 -10.55
N PHE A 164 2.60 -14.74 -10.92
CA PHE A 164 1.56 -14.00 -10.21
C PHE A 164 1.36 -14.54 -8.79
N TRP A 165 1.29 -15.87 -8.65
CA TRP A 165 1.16 -16.52 -7.34
C TRP A 165 2.39 -16.33 -6.45
N LEU A 166 3.59 -16.29 -7.03
CA LEU A 166 4.81 -15.96 -6.28
C LEU A 166 4.74 -14.54 -5.69
N ILE A 167 4.27 -13.56 -6.48
CA ILE A 167 4.07 -12.19 -6.02
C ILE A 167 2.99 -12.13 -4.95
N TRP A 168 1.87 -12.82 -5.17
CA TRP A 168 0.75 -12.84 -4.23
C TRP A 168 1.12 -13.45 -2.88
N ILE A 169 1.79 -14.61 -2.89
CA ILE A 169 2.25 -15.27 -1.66
C ILE A 169 3.31 -14.41 -0.96
N SER A 170 4.27 -13.84 -1.69
CA SER A 170 5.25 -12.93 -1.11
C SER A 170 4.57 -11.73 -0.43
N PHE A 171 3.62 -11.10 -1.11
CA PHE A 171 2.88 -9.97 -0.58
C PHE A 171 2.04 -10.36 0.64
N TRP A 172 1.38 -11.52 0.60
CA TRP A 172 0.64 -12.07 1.73
C TRP A 172 1.53 -12.28 2.95
N LEU A 173 2.69 -12.93 2.80
CA LEU A 173 3.62 -13.17 3.89
C LEU A 173 4.22 -11.89 4.47
N GLY A 174 4.56 -10.90 3.62
CA GLY A 174 5.18 -9.64 4.05
C GLY A 174 4.19 -8.62 4.62
N SER A 175 3.12 -8.34 3.88
CA SER A 175 2.11 -7.35 4.29
C SER A 175 1.22 -7.89 5.39
N GLY A 176 0.84 -9.18 5.34
CA GLY A 176 0.00 -9.80 6.37
C GLY A 176 0.65 -9.84 7.75
N SER A 177 1.96 -10.10 7.82
CA SER A 177 2.69 -10.07 9.09
C SER A 177 2.88 -8.65 9.62
N GLY A 178 3.06 -7.64 8.75
CA GLY A 178 3.09 -6.24 9.15
C GLY A 178 1.73 -5.77 9.67
N LEU A 179 0.65 -6.17 8.99
CA LEU A 179 -0.73 -5.93 9.43
C LEU A 179 -1.04 -6.60 10.77
N THR A 180 -0.49 -7.79 11.02
CA THR A 180 -0.63 -8.48 12.31
C THR A 180 -0.10 -7.66 13.48
N VAL A 181 1.03 -6.98 13.30
CA VAL A 181 1.52 -6.05 14.32
C VAL A 181 0.57 -4.88 14.45
N MET A 182 0.11 -4.28 13.35
CA MET A 182 -0.80 -3.12 13.40
C MET A 182 -2.10 -3.44 14.15
N ASP A 183 -2.66 -4.63 13.92
CA ASP A 183 -3.91 -5.08 14.54
C ASP A 183 -3.74 -5.36 16.06
N ASN A 184 -2.58 -5.87 16.48
CA ASN A 184 -2.34 -6.31 17.86
C ASN A 184 -1.38 -5.41 18.66
N LEU A 185 -0.89 -4.31 18.09
CA LEU A 185 0.14 -3.46 18.70
C LEU A 185 -0.29 -2.95 20.08
N GLY A 186 -1.59 -2.69 20.24
CA GLY A 186 -2.16 -2.28 21.51
C GLY A 186 -1.96 -3.33 22.59
N GLN A 187 -2.32 -4.57 22.33
CA GLN A 187 -2.15 -5.69 23.26
C GLN A 187 -0.66 -5.97 23.53
N MET A 188 0.18 -5.96 22.49
CA MET A 188 1.63 -6.16 22.64
C MET A 188 2.28 -5.10 23.53
N SER A 189 1.90 -3.82 23.36
CA SER A 189 2.43 -2.72 24.18
C SER A 189 2.00 -2.83 25.65
N GLN A 190 0.74 -3.22 25.91
CA GLN A 190 0.26 -3.45 27.26
C GLN A 190 0.96 -4.64 27.92
N ALA A 191 1.18 -5.75 27.19
CA ALA A 191 1.84 -6.93 27.70
C ALA A 191 3.29 -6.65 28.16
N VAL A 192 3.99 -5.73 27.50
CA VAL A 192 5.35 -5.30 27.92
C VAL A 192 5.32 -4.36 29.15
N GLY A 193 4.16 -3.82 29.51
CA GLY A 193 3.98 -2.95 30.68
C GLY A 193 3.85 -1.45 30.36
N PHE A 194 3.66 -1.08 29.09
CA PHE A 194 3.36 0.31 28.73
C PHE A 194 1.90 0.66 29.02
N LYS A 195 1.68 1.78 29.70
CA LYS A 195 0.33 2.29 30.05
C LYS A 195 -0.31 3.03 28.88
N ASP A 196 0.47 3.80 28.14
CA ASP A 196 0.01 4.65 27.05
C ASP A 196 0.14 3.97 25.68
N VAL A 197 -0.83 3.09 25.37
CA VAL A 197 -0.91 2.38 24.08
C VAL A 197 -0.96 3.34 22.88
N HIS A 198 -1.65 4.46 23.05
CA HIS A 198 -1.86 5.45 21.99
C HIS A 198 -0.54 5.95 21.41
N MET A 199 0.51 6.08 22.22
CA MET A 199 1.84 6.50 21.76
C MET A 199 2.38 5.59 20.63
N PHE A 200 2.28 4.27 20.78
CA PHE A 200 2.81 3.34 19.79
C PHE A 200 1.96 3.29 18.53
N VAL A 201 0.64 3.40 18.65
CA VAL A 201 -0.28 3.46 17.51
C VAL A 201 -0.02 4.72 16.68
N SER A 202 0.15 5.86 17.35
CA SER A 202 0.48 7.14 16.74
C SER A 202 1.84 7.12 16.04
N LEU A 203 2.90 6.67 16.73
CA LEU A 203 4.24 6.55 16.15
C LEU A 203 4.22 5.63 14.91
N THR A 204 3.56 4.48 15.00
CA THR A 204 3.45 3.54 13.88
C THR A 204 2.74 4.17 12.69
N SER A 205 1.74 5.02 12.91
CA SER A 205 1.04 5.75 11.84
C SER A 205 1.95 6.75 11.12
N ILE A 206 2.78 7.49 11.85
CA ILE A 206 3.79 8.40 11.28
C ILE A 206 4.81 7.63 10.44
N TRP A 207 5.34 6.53 10.98
CA TRP A 207 6.31 5.70 10.27
C TRP A 207 5.69 5.00 9.04
N ASN A 208 4.42 4.59 9.12
CA ASN A 208 3.68 4.07 7.97
C ASN A 208 3.57 5.10 6.85
N PHE A 209 3.22 6.33 7.20
CA PHE A 209 3.15 7.42 6.25
C PHE A 209 4.51 7.68 5.58
N LEU A 210 5.57 7.84 6.37
CA LEU A 210 6.93 8.01 5.86
C LEU A 210 7.40 6.80 5.03
N GLY A 211 6.99 5.60 5.40
CA GLY A 211 7.23 4.37 4.65
C GLY A 211 6.57 4.38 3.27
N ARG A 212 5.35 4.92 3.14
CA ARG A 212 4.66 5.04 1.84
C ARG A 212 5.40 6.02 0.92
N VAL A 213 5.71 7.22 1.42
CA VAL A 213 6.41 8.26 0.64
C VAL A 213 7.82 7.80 0.29
N GLY A 214 8.58 7.36 1.29
CA GLY A 214 9.93 6.87 1.14
C GLY A 214 9.98 5.64 0.24
N GLY A 215 9.16 4.63 0.50
CA GLY A 215 9.10 3.38 -0.27
C GLY A 215 8.75 3.61 -1.74
N GLY A 216 7.79 4.50 -2.02
CA GLY A 216 7.48 4.92 -3.39
C GLY A 216 8.69 5.56 -4.08
N TYR A 217 9.28 6.58 -3.45
CA TYR A 217 10.44 7.30 -3.99
C TYR A 217 11.68 6.41 -4.16
N PHE A 218 12.04 5.61 -3.15
CA PHE A 218 13.15 4.66 -3.24
C PHE A 218 12.93 3.61 -4.32
N SER A 219 11.69 3.17 -4.55
CA SER A 219 11.39 2.21 -5.62
C SER A 219 11.62 2.82 -7.01
N GLU A 220 11.32 4.10 -7.21
CA GLU A 220 11.64 4.82 -8.45
C GLU A 220 13.15 4.91 -8.68
N ILE A 221 13.92 5.27 -7.65
CA ILE A 221 15.38 5.34 -7.73
C ILE A 221 15.96 3.97 -8.10
N ILE A 222 15.54 2.90 -7.44
CA ILE A 222 16.04 1.54 -7.70
C ILE A 222 15.77 1.13 -9.16
N VAL A 223 14.59 1.47 -9.69
CA VAL A 223 14.25 1.19 -11.07
C VAL A 223 15.09 2.03 -12.04
N ARG A 224 15.18 3.35 -11.81
CA ARG A 224 15.88 4.30 -12.72
C ARG A 224 17.40 4.15 -12.71
N GLU A 225 18.02 4.01 -11.54
CA GLU A 225 19.48 4.01 -11.42
C GLU A 225 20.08 2.61 -11.49
N ARG A 226 19.39 1.58 -10.98
CA ARG A 226 19.92 0.21 -10.94
C ARG A 226 19.29 -0.72 -11.96
N GLY A 227 18.28 -0.28 -12.74
CA GLY A 227 17.55 -1.12 -13.70
C GLY A 227 16.94 -2.37 -13.04
N CYS A 228 16.66 -2.32 -11.74
CA CYS A 228 16.20 -3.47 -10.97
C CYS A 228 14.68 -3.44 -10.80
N PRO A 229 13.99 -4.60 -10.83
CA PRO A 229 12.56 -4.67 -10.58
C PRO A 229 12.18 -4.11 -9.21
N ARG A 230 11.00 -3.46 -9.11
CA ARG A 230 10.47 -2.88 -7.86
C ARG A 230 10.33 -3.89 -6.72
N HIS A 231 10.21 -5.17 -7.03
CA HIS A 231 10.24 -6.26 -6.05
C HIS A 231 11.53 -6.31 -5.22
N THR A 232 12.62 -5.69 -5.67
CA THR A 232 13.84 -5.50 -4.87
C THR A 232 13.58 -4.59 -3.67
N ALA A 233 12.89 -3.45 -3.89
CA ALA A 233 12.48 -2.55 -2.83
C ALA A 233 11.48 -3.22 -1.88
N LEU A 234 10.58 -4.05 -2.43
CA LEU A 234 9.64 -4.86 -1.64
C LEU A 234 10.38 -5.86 -0.74
N ALA A 235 11.40 -6.55 -1.25
CA ALA A 235 12.21 -7.47 -0.45
C ALA A 235 12.93 -6.74 0.70
N ILE A 236 13.48 -5.55 0.46
CA ILE A 236 14.09 -4.72 1.52
C ILE A 236 13.04 -4.39 2.59
N ALA A 237 11.85 -3.93 2.19
CA ALA A 237 10.77 -3.63 3.11
C ALA A 237 10.36 -4.86 3.95
N GLN A 238 10.30 -6.06 3.35
CA GLN A 238 10.01 -7.31 4.06
C GLN A 238 11.09 -7.68 5.07
N ILE A 239 12.37 -7.43 4.77
CA ILE A 239 13.48 -7.63 5.72
C ILE A 239 13.39 -6.64 6.90
N LEU A 240 12.98 -5.38 6.66
CA LEU A 240 12.73 -4.43 7.75
C LEU A 240 11.61 -4.93 8.69
N ILE A 241 10.52 -5.45 8.12
CA ILE A 241 9.43 -6.05 8.91
C ILE A 241 9.91 -7.31 9.65
N ALA A 242 10.73 -8.15 9.03
CA ALA A 242 11.30 -9.33 9.69
C ALA A 242 12.17 -8.95 10.90
N ALA A 243 13.01 -7.92 10.75
CA ALA A 243 13.82 -7.38 11.83
C ALA A 243 12.95 -6.78 12.93
N ALA A 244 11.86 -6.08 12.58
CA ALA A 244 10.90 -5.57 13.56
C ALA A 244 10.28 -6.69 14.40
N HIS A 245 9.81 -7.77 13.76
CA HIS A 245 9.26 -8.94 14.45
C HIS A 245 10.28 -9.62 15.37
N PHE A 246 11.53 -9.72 14.95
CA PHE A 246 12.60 -10.23 15.81
C PHE A 246 12.81 -9.34 17.04
N LEU A 247 12.83 -8.01 16.86
CA LEU A 247 12.97 -7.05 17.96
C LEU A 247 11.77 -7.05 18.91
N PHE A 248 10.56 -7.26 18.39
CA PHE A 248 9.37 -7.50 19.21
C PHE A 248 9.60 -8.75 20.06
N ALA A 249 9.92 -9.89 19.46
CA ALA A 249 10.13 -11.14 20.20
C ALA A 249 11.13 -10.98 21.37
N MET A 250 12.24 -10.25 21.18
CA MET A 250 13.23 -10.04 22.24
C MET A 250 12.72 -9.18 23.42
N ALA A 251 11.81 -8.23 23.16
CA ALA A 251 11.19 -7.35 24.14
C ALA A 251 12.17 -6.68 25.14
N TRP A 252 13.37 -6.33 24.69
CA TRP A 252 14.33 -5.60 25.52
C TRP A 252 13.91 -4.13 25.70
N PRO A 253 14.44 -3.43 26.72
CA PRO A 253 14.17 -2.00 26.89
C PRO A 253 14.51 -1.22 25.61
N GLY A 254 13.52 -0.50 25.07
CA GLY A 254 13.67 0.32 23.87
C GLY A 254 13.42 -0.40 22.54
N THR A 255 13.37 -1.74 22.48
CA THR A 255 13.16 -2.45 21.21
C THR A 255 11.76 -2.21 20.64
N MET A 256 10.75 -1.96 21.48
CA MET A 256 9.39 -1.61 21.04
C MET A 256 9.34 -0.35 20.16
N TYR A 257 10.15 0.67 20.47
CA TYR A 257 10.22 1.90 19.66
C TYR A 257 10.90 1.66 18.31
N ILE A 258 12.00 0.89 18.32
CA ILE A 258 12.73 0.55 17.09
C ILE A 258 11.89 -0.38 16.21
N ALA A 259 11.20 -1.35 16.81
CA ALA A 259 10.35 -2.28 16.10
C ALA A 259 9.13 -1.60 15.47
N THR A 260 8.49 -0.67 16.18
CA THR A 260 7.39 0.14 15.60
C THR A 260 7.86 1.05 14.46
N PHE A 261 9.07 1.61 14.55
CA PHE A 261 9.72 2.33 13.45
C PHE A 261 9.93 1.44 12.21
N LEU A 262 10.56 0.27 12.38
CA LEU A 262 10.87 -0.63 11.27
C LEU A 262 9.61 -1.21 10.62
N VAL A 263 8.63 -1.66 11.41
CA VAL A 263 7.38 -2.21 10.88
C VAL A 263 6.55 -1.14 10.19
N GLY A 264 6.51 0.09 10.74
CA GLY A 264 5.82 1.21 10.12
C GLY A 264 6.40 1.54 8.74
N LEU A 265 7.72 1.75 8.66
CA LEU A 265 8.38 2.02 7.38
C LEU A 265 8.19 0.89 6.36
N GLY A 266 8.42 -0.37 6.79
CA GLY A 266 8.32 -1.52 5.92
C GLY A 266 6.89 -1.76 5.42
N TYR A 267 5.90 -1.74 6.30
CA TYR A 267 4.51 -1.93 5.93
C TYR A 267 3.97 -0.77 5.09
N GLY A 268 4.34 0.47 5.40
CA GLY A 268 4.02 1.64 4.57
C GLY A 268 4.56 1.50 3.14
N ALA A 269 5.82 1.07 3.00
CA ALA A 269 6.44 0.86 1.70
C ALA A 269 5.70 -0.19 0.84
N HIS A 270 5.14 -1.24 1.44
CA HIS A 270 4.35 -2.25 0.71
C HIS A 270 3.18 -1.62 -0.04
N TRP A 271 2.44 -0.70 0.60
CA TRP A 271 1.27 -0.04 0.01
C TRP A 271 1.61 0.92 -1.15
N ALA A 272 2.83 1.46 -1.18
CA ALA A 272 3.28 2.30 -2.28
C ALA A 272 3.87 1.49 -3.45
N ILE A 273 4.65 0.44 -3.14
CA ILE A 273 5.41 -0.31 -4.13
C ILE A 273 4.52 -1.27 -4.92
N VAL A 274 3.56 -1.92 -4.26
CA VAL A 274 2.76 -3.00 -4.86
C VAL A 274 1.86 -2.54 -6.01
N PRO A 275 1.09 -1.44 -5.88
CA PRO A 275 0.31 -0.90 -7.01
C PRO A 275 1.20 -0.58 -8.22
N ALA A 276 2.35 0.06 -7.98
CA ALA A 276 3.29 0.40 -9.04
C ALA A 276 3.86 -0.85 -9.73
N ALA A 277 4.27 -1.85 -8.95
CA ALA A 277 4.79 -3.11 -9.47
C ALA A 277 3.76 -3.88 -10.32
N VAL A 278 2.50 -3.91 -9.89
CA VAL A 278 1.42 -4.57 -10.64
C VAL A 278 1.13 -3.84 -11.96
N SER A 279 1.09 -2.50 -11.95
CA SER A 279 0.88 -1.72 -13.17
C SER A 279 2.00 -1.91 -14.20
N GLU A 280 3.25 -2.08 -13.74
CA GLU A 280 4.40 -2.35 -14.63
C GLU A 280 4.39 -3.78 -15.19
N LEU A 281 4.05 -4.77 -14.37
CA LEU A 281 4.12 -6.18 -14.77
C LEU A 281 2.94 -6.61 -15.65
N PHE A 282 1.73 -6.13 -15.35
CA PHE A 282 0.50 -6.62 -15.97
C PHE A 282 -0.24 -5.61 -16.83
N GLY A 283 0.24 -4.36 -16.88
CA GLY A 283 -0.38 -3.27 -17.64
C GLY A 283 -1.59 -2.65 -16.93
N VAL A 284 -2.07 -1.55 -17.50
CA VAL A 284 -3.11 -0.70 -16.87
C VAL A 284 -4.54 -1.10 -17.23
N LYS A 285 -4.76 -1.86 -18.31
CA LYS A 285 -6.10 -2.16 -18.86
C LYS A 285 -7.03 -2.91 -17.90
N HIS A 286 -6.49 -3.86 -17.13
CA HIS A 286 -7.25 -4.59 -16.10
C HIS A 286 -6.64 -4.40 -14.70
N PHE A 287 -5.94 -3.28 -14.49
CA PHE A 287 -5.23 -2.99 -13.25
C PHE A 287 -6.12 -3.07 -12.01
N GLY A 288 -7.32 -2.47 -12.07
CA GLY A 288 -8.24 -2.44 -10.94
C GLY A 288 -8.61 -3.85 -10.44
N ALA A 289 -8.90 -4.79 -11.34
CA ALA A 289 -9.23 -6.16 -10.96
C ALA A 289 -8.03 -6.91 -10.38
N MET A 290 -6.84 -6.77 -11.01
CA MET A 290 -5.62 -7.44 -10.58
C MET A 290 -5.12 -6.93 -9.22
N TYR A 291 -5.13 -5.61 -9.03
CA TYR A 291 -4.75 -4.99 -7.76
C TYR A 291 -5.70 -5.38 -6.63
N ASN A 292 -7.03 -5.37 -6.87
CA ASN A 292 -7.99 -5.79 -5.85
C ASN A 292 -7.82 -7.28 -5.48
N PHE A 293 -7.52 -8.15 -6.44
CA PHE A 293 -7.21 -9.54 -6.14
C PHE A 293 -5.93 -9.67 -5.29
N LEU A 294 -4.91 -8.88 -5.60
CA LEU A 294 -3.69 -8.85 -4.80
C LEU A 294 -3.94 -8.29 -3.40
N ALA A 295 -4.80 -7.29 -3.28
CA ALA A 295 -5.20 -6.69 -2.01
C ALA A 295 -5.95 -7.66 -1.08
N LEU A 296 -6.59 -8.73 -1.61
CA LEU A 296 -7.18 -9.81 -0.81
C LEU A 296 -6.15 -10.51 0.10
N ALA A 297 -4.86 -10.40 -0.22
CA ALA A 297 -3.80 -10.88 0.65
C ALA A 297 -3.87 -10.23 2.05
N ASN A 298 -4.27 -8.96 2.18
CA ASN A 298 -4.32 -8.31 3.50
C ASN A 298 -5.43 -8.88 4.41
N PRO A 299 -6.70 -8.97 3.99
CA PRO A 299 -7.72 -9.68 4.76
C PRO A 299 -7.35 -11.12 5.08
N ALA A 300 -6.78 -11.86 4.12
CA ALA A 300 -6.31 -13.22 4.36
C ALA A 300 -5.19 -13.27 5.42
N GLY A 301 -4.26 -12.31 5.36
CA GLY A 301 -3.20 -12.14 6.34
C GLY A 301 -3.72 -11.81 7.73
N SER A 302 -4.62 -10.83 7.87
CA SER A 302 -5.21 -10.49 9.17
C SER A 302 -5.99 -11.69 9.74
N LEU A 303 -6.81 -12.38 8.96
CA LEU A 303 -7.53 -13.55 9.44
C LEU A 303 -6.59 -14.66 9.95
N ILE A 304 -5.56 -15.02 9.18
CA ILE A 304 -4.69 -16.17 9.49
C ILE A 304 -3.61 -15.79 10.52
N PHE A 305 -2.89 -14.70 10.29
CA PHE A 305 -1.73 -14.32 11.10
C PHE A 305 -2.13 -13.58 12.37
N SER A 306 -3.08 -12.64 12.28
CA SER A 306 -3.58 -11.89 13.43
C SER A 306 -4.58 -12.75 14.22
N GLY A 307 -5.74 -13.05 13.63
CA GLY A 307 -6.84 -13.73 14.33
C GLY A 307 -6.54 -15.16 14.73
N LEU A 308 -6.04 -16.00 13.81
CA LEU A 308 -5.85 -17.43 14.11
C LEU A 308 -4.54 -17.76 14.82
N ILE A 309 -3.44 -17.08 14.52
CA ILE A 309 -2.13 -17.41 15.11
C ILE A 309 -1.81 -16.53 16.31
N THR A 310 -1.86 -15.20 16.15
CA THR A 310 -1.39 -14.27 17.19
C THR A 310 -2.37 -14.21 18.36
N SER A 311 -3.67 -14.01 18.08
CA SER A 311 -4.67 -13.92 19.14
C SER A 311 -4.84 -15.24 19.90
N THR A 312 -4.88 -16.39 19.22
CA THR A 312 -5.02 -17.69 19.92
C THR A 312 -3.83 -18.00 20.83
N LEU A 313 -2.62 -17.65 20.39
CA LEU A 313 -1.41 -17.87 21.18
C LEU A 313 -1.32 -16.91 22.37
N TYR A 314 -1.76 -15.67 22.16
CA TYR A 314 -1.88 -14.69 23.23
C TYR A 314 -2.89 -15.15 24.29
N ASP A 315 -4.09 -15.58 23.88
CA ASP A 315 -5.14 -16.07 24.77
C ASP A 315 -4.70 -17.34 25.52
N TYR A 316 -4.00 -18.25 24.85
CA TYR A 316 -3.44 -19.46 25.48
C TYR A 316 -2.46 -19.13 26.61
N GLU A 317 -1.54 -18.18 26.41
CA GLU A 317 -0.62 -17.76 27.47
C GLU A 317 -1.33 -16.93 28.55
N ALA A 318 -2.35 -16.14 28.20
CA ALA A 318 -3.18 -15.40 29.15
C ALA A 318 -3.89 -16.35 30.12
N ASP A 319 -4.55 -17.39 29.62
CA ASP A 319 -5.28 -18.38 30.42
C ASP A 319 -4.34 -19.18 31.33
N LYS A 320 -3.17 -19.54 30.81
CA LYS A 320 -2.13 -20.24 31.58
C LYS A 320 -1.64 -19.39 32.75
N GLN A 321 -1.42 -18.09 32.56
CA GLN A 321 -1.07 -17.17 33.63
C GLN A 321 -2.21 -17.03 34.65
N ALA A 322 -3.47 -16.90 34.20
CA ALA A 322 -4.62 -16.83 35.09
C ALA A 322 -4.75 -18.06 36.01
N HIS A 323 -4.58 -19.26 35.46
CA HIS A 323 -4.61 -20.49 36.24
C HIS A 323 -3.49 -20.55 37.28
N GLN A 324 -2.27 -20.11 36.93
CA GLN A 324 -1.16 -20.04 37.89
C GLN A 324 -1.44 -19.04 39.02
N HIS A 325 -2.00 -17.87 38.70
CA HIS A 325 -2.37 -16.87 39.70
C HIS A 325 -3.49 -17.36 40.62
N GLN A 326 -4.51 -18.03 40.09
CA GLN A 326 -5.58 -18.65 40.88
C GLN A 326 -5.06 -19.76 41.81
N ALA A 327 -4.19 -20.64 41.30
CA ALA A 327 -3.58 -21.70 42.11
C ALA A 327 -2.72 -21.13 43.26
N MET A 328 -1.98 -20.05 43.00
CA MET A 328 -1.16 -19.35 43.99
C MET A 328 -2.04 -18.61 45.03
N ALA A 329 -3.18 -18.06 44.61
CA ALA A 329 -4.14 -17.41 45.50
C ALA A 329 -4.82 -18.40 46.47
N LEU A 330 -5.13 -19.63 46.02
CA LEU A 330 -5.70 -20.68 46.89
C LEU A 330 -4.74 -21.16 47.99
N LEU A 331 -3.43 -21.01 47.80
CA LEU A 331 -2.39 -21.34 48.79
C LEU A 331 -2.17 -20.22 49.83
N SER A 332 -2.74 -19.03 49.65
CA SER A 332 -2.53 -17.85 50.50
C SER A 332 -3.87 -17.13 50.80
N PRO A 333 -4.68 -17.62 51.77
CA PRO A 333 -5.99 -17.04 52.08
C PRO A 333 -5.92 -15.63 52.70
N ARG A 334 -4.74 -15.19 53.17
CA ARG A 334 -4.57 -13.91 53.88
C ARG A 334 -4.40 -12.68 52.99
N LEU A 335 -4.25 -12.84 51.68
CA LEU A 335 -4.10 -11.72 50.73
C LEU A 335 -5.41 -11.37 50.00
N HIS A 336 -6.56 -11.82 50.49
CA HIS A 336 -7.84 -11.65 49.78
C HIS A 336 -8.47 -10.27 49.94
N HIS A 337 -8.10 -9.48 50.95
CA HIS A 337 -8.81 -8.22 51.24
C HIS A 337 -8.33 -7.01 50.38
N THR A 338 -7.23 -7.13 49.63
CA THR A 338 -6.71 -6.02 48.81
C THR A 338 -6.81 -6.27 47.30
N THR A 339 -7.12 -7.49 46.87
CA THR A 339 -7.12 -7.89 45.44
C THR A 339 -8.47 -8.37 44.92
N GLY A 340 -9.49 -8.52 45.78
CA GLY A 340 -10.85 -8.94 45.40
C GLY A 340 -11.67 -7.93 44.57
N PHE A 341 -11.09 -6.81 44.15
CA PHE A 341 -11.76 -5.76 43.37
C PHE A 341 -11.35 -5.72 41.88
N LEU A 342 -10.50 -6.64 41.41
CA LEU A 342 -10.09 -6.70 40.00
C LEU A 342 -10.69 -7.88 39.20
N THR A 343 -11.74 -8.53 39.71
CA THR A 343 -12.39 -9.67 39.02
C THR A 343 -13.42 -9.25 37.95
N ASP A 344 -13.24 -8.10 37.30
CA ASP A 344 -13.99 -7.70 36.10
C ASP A 344 -13.07 -7.20 34.96
N GLY A 345 -11.75 -7.35 35.12
CA GLY A 345 -10.81 -7.15 34.03
C GLY A 345 -10.66 -8.43 33.22
N SER A 346 -10.84 -8.36 31.90
CA SER A 346 -10.41 -9.41 30.97
C SER A 346 -9.02 -9.92 31.37
N VAL A 347 -8.82 -11.23 31.44
CA VAL A 347 -7.49 -11.81 31.70
C VAL A 347 -6.49 -11.20 30.72
N LYS A 348 -5.49 -10.47 31.23
CA LYS A 348 -4.44 -9.86 30.41
C LYS A 348 -3.20 -10.72 30.52
N CYS A 349 -2.53 -10.92 29.38
CA CYS A 349 -1.25 -11.61 29.34
C CYS A 349 -0.13 -10.61 29.63
N GLU A 350 0.75 -10.94 30.58
CA GLU A 350 1.90 -10.12 30.93
C GLU A 350 3.22 -10.73 30.42
N GLY A 351 4.10 -9.86 29.95
CA GLY A 351 5.44 -10.19 29.49
C GLY A 351 5.56 -10.48 27.99
N ALA A 352 6.81 -10.61 27.55
CA ALA A 352 7.16 -10.91 26.16
C ALA A 352 6.64 -12.29 25.70
N VAL A 353 6.40 -13.20 26.64
CA VAL A 353 5.95 -14.57 26.36
C VAL A 353 4.65 -14.60 25.55
N CYS A 354 3.79 -13.60 25.72
CA CYS A 354 2.48 -13.48 25.07
C CYS A 354 2.57 -13.34 23.54
N PHE A 355 3.70 -12.87 23.02
CA PHE A 355 3.89 -12.66 21.58
C PHE A 355 5.25 -13.13 21.07
N PHE A 356 6.10 -13.71 21.93
CA PHE A 356 7.43 -14.19 21.58
C PHE A 356 7.39 -15.16 20.38
N VAL A 357 6.58 -16.21 20.49
CA VAL A 357 6.50 -17.27 19.50
C VAL A 357 5.82 -16.77 18.22
N SER A 358 4.72 -16.02 18.33
CA SER A 358 4.01 -15.46 17.18
C SER A 358 4.91 -14.48 16.40
N SER A 359 5.60 -13.57 17.08
CA SER A 359 6.56 -12.66 16.45
C SER A 359 7.72 -13.41 15.79
N LEU A 360 8.26 -14.46 16.40
CA LEU A 360 9.32 -15.26 15.76
C LEU A 360 8.83 -15.97 14.49
N MET A 361 7.63 -16.56 14.54
CA MET A 361 7.00 -17.16 13.35
C MET A 361 6.82 -16.14 12.24
N MET A 362 6.29 -14.96 12.56
CA MET A 362 6.11 -13.87 11.59
C MET A 362 7.43 -13.37 11.00
N SER A 363 8.49 -13.29 11.81
CA SER A 363 9.84 -12.94 11.32
C SER A 363 10.32 -13.93 10.25
N VAL A 364 10.19 -15.24 10.52
CA VAL A 364 10.55 -16.29 9.55
C VAL A 364 9.71 -16.20 8.28
N LEU A 365 8.39 -16.00 8.41
CA LEU A 365 7.49 -15.85 7.26
C LEU A 365 7.87 -14.62 6.40
N CYS A 366 8.26 -13.50 7.02
CA CYS A 366 8.77 -12.34 6.29
C CYS A 366 10.07 -12.64 5.54
N ILE A 367 11.00 -13.38 6.13
CA ILE A 367 12.25 -13.77 5.46
C ILE A 367 11.95 -14.66 4.26
N VAL A 368 11.01 -15.60 4.40
CA VAL A 368 10.52 -16.41 3.27
C VAL A 368 9.89 -15.52 2.20
N GLY A 369 9.03 -14.57 2.58
CA GLY A 369 8.46 -13.57 1.67
C GLY A 369 9.53 -12.77 0.91
N ALA A 370 10.56 -12.28 1.61
CA ALA A 370 11.70 -11.60 0.99
C ALA A 370 12.43 -12.50 -0.01
N GLY A 371 12.64 -13.78 0.32
CA GLY A 371 13.19 -14.78 -0.58
C GLY A 371 12.34 -14.95 -1.85
N LEU A 372 11.01 -15.04 -1.72
CA LEU A 372 10.09 -15.11 -2.86
C LEU A 372 10.15 -13.84 -3.73
N SER A 373 10.20 -12.65 -3.12
CA SER A 373 10.40 -11.39 -3.85
C SER A 373 11.71 -11.38 -4.64
N LEU A 374 12.81 -11.88 -4.06
CA LEU A 374 14.09 -11.99 -4.75
C LEU A 374 14.07 -13.03 -5.89
N ILE A 375 13.31 -14.12 -5.75
CA ILE A 375 13.09 -15.08 -6.84
C ILE A 375 12.36 -14.40 -8.01
N VAL A 376 11.34 -13.58 -7.73
CA VAL A 376 10.64 -12.79 -8.77
C VAL A 376 11.61 -11.82 -9.44
N VAL A 377 12.46 -11.13 -8.65
CA VAL A 377 13.52 -10.26 -9.19
C VAL A 377 14.44 -11.05 -10.12
N HIS A 378 14.92 -12.21 -9.70
CA HIS A 378 15.81 -13.04 -10.51
C HIS A 378 15.16 -13.47 -11.84
N ARG A 379 13.87 -13.83 -11.83
CA ARG A 379 13.12 -14.23 -13.03
C ARG A 379 12.88 -13.07 -14.00
N THR A 380 12.64 -11.87 -13.46
CA THR A 380 12.30 -10.67 -14.24
C THR A 380 13.51 -9.82 -14.63
N LYS A 381 14.68 -10.06 -14.03
CA LYS A 381 15.91 -9.28 -14.25
C LYS A 381 16.32 -9.14 -15.72
N ARG A 382 16.20 -10.22 -16.51
CA ARG A 382 16.56 -10.17 -17.95
C ARG A 382 15.65 -9.20 -18.72
N VAL A 383 14.36 -9.23 -18.44
CA VAL A 383 13.37 -8.38 -19.10
C VAL A 383 13.57 -6.91 -18.72
N TYR A 384 13.85 -6.62 -17.44
CA TYR A 384 14.14 -5.26 -16.98
C TYR A 384 15.46 -4.71 -17.55
N ALA A 385 16.50 -5.54 -17.67
CA ALA A 385 17.78 -5.15 -18.23
C ALA A 385 17.68 -4.74 -19.71
N ASP A 386 16.82 -5.42 -20.48
CA ASP A 386 16.60 -5.13 -21.90
C ASP A 386 15.74 -3.85 -22.09
N LEU A 387 14.78 -3.58 -21.20
CA LEU A 387 13.90 -2.41 -21.27
C LEU A 387 14.62 -1.10 -20.91
N TYR A 388 15.49 -1.12 -19.90
CA TYR A 388 16.19 0.08 -19.44
C TYR A 388 17.50 0.33 -20.20
N ARG A 389 18.05 -0.66 -20.93
CA ARG A 389 19.16 -0.44 -21.86
C ARG A 389 18.75 0.42 -23.06
N SER A 390 17.56 0.21 -23.61
CA SER A 390 17.10 0.94 -24.81
C SER A 390 16.79 2.41 -24.55
N VAL A 391 16.70 2.84 -23.29
CA VAL A 391 16.46 4.24 -22.92
C VAL A 391 17.78 5.03 -22.84
N HIS A 392 18.93 4.36 -22.83
CA HIS A 392 20.27 4.98 -22.73
C HIS A 392 21.12 4.82 -24.01
N THR A 393 20.56 4.23 -25.06
CA THR A 393 21.13 4.15 -26.42
C THR A 393 20.22 4.88 -27.37
#